data_AF-A0A7S6RZW1-F1
#
_entry.id   AF-A0A7S6RZW1-F1
#
_cell.length_a   1.000
_cell.length_b   1.000
_cell.length_c   1.000
_cell.angle_alpha   90.00
_cell.angle_beta   90.00
_cell.angle_gamma   90.00
#
_symmetry.space_group_name_H-M   'P 1'
#
loop_
_entity.id
_entity.type
_entity.pdbx_description
1 polymer ?
#
loop_
_entity_poly.entity_id
_entity_poly.type
_entity_poly.pdbx_seq_one_letter_code
_entity_poly.pdbx_strand_id
1 'polypeptide(L)'
;MDHRVVLMVIAAVAIGVAAAILLYTARAAKLWARAEDEPKGEPFTLQDLRELQKRGEITPAEFEAMRGQLLAMHRQGSRPAGSATGGEPESQ
;
A
#
# COMPACT_ATOMS: atom_id res chain seq x y z
N MET A 1 14.84 48.46 -21.77
CA MET A 1 14.05 47.21 -21.64
C MET A 1 12.69 47.58 -21.11
N ASP A 2 11.65 47.45 -21.93
CA ASP A 2 10.29 47.88 -21.58
C ASP A 2 9.72 47.05 -20.44
N HIS A 3 9.02 47.70 -19.51
CA HIS A 3 8.45 47.02 -18.33
C HIS A 3 7.48 45.89 -18.70
N ARG A 4 6.86 45.97 -19.89
CA ARG A 4 6.02 44.91 -20.46
C ARG A 4 6.82 43.64 -20.80
N VAL A 5 8.04 43.81 -21.33
CA VAL A 5 8.93 42.68 -21.64
C VAL A 5 9.41 42.03 -20.35
N VAL A 6 9.73 42.83 -19.33
CA VAL A 6 10.13 42.32 -18.00
C VAL A 6 8.99 41.52 -17.35
N LEU A 7 7.75 42.03 -17.38
CA LEU A 7 6.58 41.32 -16.86
C LEU A 7 6.30 40.00 -17.59
N MET A 8 6.43 39.97 -18.92
CA MET A 8 6.25 38.74 -19.70
C MET A 8 7.28 37.66 -19.33
N VAL A 9 8.55 38.04 -19.14
CA VAL A 9 9.60 37.09 -18.74
C VAL A 9 9.32 36.52 -17.35
N ILE A 10 8.94 37.37 -16.38
CA ILE A 10 8.59 36.92 -15.03
C ILE A 10 7.41 35.95 -15.06
N ALA A 11 6.36 36.27 -15.83
CA ALA A 11 5.19 35.39 -15.97
C ALA A 11 5.56 34.04 -16.59
N ALA A 12 6.39 34.02 -17.63
CA ALA A 12 6.86 32.79 -18.27
C ALA A 12 7.67 31.90 -17.30
N VAL A 13 8.54 32.51 -16.49
CA VAL A 13 9.31 31.79 -15.47
C VAL A 13 8.39 31.24 -14.38
N ALA A 14 7.43 32.02 -13.90
CA ALA A 14 6.48 31.58 -12.87
C ALA A 14 5.65 30.38 -13.34
N ILE A 15 5.18 30.39 -14.59
CA ILE A 15 4.44 29.28 -15.20
C ILE A 15 5.34 28.03 -15.30
N GLY A 16 6.60 28.20 -15.74
CA GLY A 16 7.56 27.10 -15.83
C GLY A 16 7.85 26.46 -14.47
N VAL A 17 8.02 27.27 -13.43
CA VAL A 17 8.24 26.78 -12.06
C VAL A 17 7.00 26.05 -11.53
N ALA A 18 5.80 26.59 -11.74
CA ALA A 18 4.56 25.94 -11.32
C ALA A 18 4.37 24.57 -12.02
N ALA A 19 4.65 24.50 -13.33
CA ALA A 19 4.59 23.25 -14.08
C ALA A 19 5.62 22.21 -13.59
N ALA A 20 6.84 22.66 -13.27
CA ALA A 20 7.88 21.78 -12.74
C ALA A 20 7.51 21.20 -11.37
N ILE A 21 6.92 22.02 -10.49
CA ILE A 21 6.46 21.59 -9.16
C ILE A 21 5.34 20.54 -9.31
N LEU A 22 4.35 20.80 -10.17
CA LEU A 22 3.27 19.85 -10.46
C LEU A 22 3.80 18.51 -11.00
N LEU A 23 4.77 18.57 -11.92
CA LEU A 23 5.36 17.38 -12.51
C LEU A 23 6.16 16.56 -11.49
N TYR A 24 6.87 17.24 -10.59
CA TYR A 24 7.64 16.62 -9.52
C TYR A 24 6.74 15.91 -8.51
N THR A 25 5.66 16.56 -8.05
CA THR A 25 4.73 15.96 -7.09
C THR A 25 3.95 14.80 -7.70
N ALA A 26 3.55 14.89 -8.97
CA ALA A 26 2.92 13.78 -9.69
C ALA A 26 3.86 12.57 -9.87
N ARG A 27 5.14 12.81 -10.18
CA ARG A 27 6.17 11.77 -10.26
C ARG A 27 6.39 11.10 -8.91
N ALA A 28 6.53 11.90 -7.84
CA ALA A 28 6.67 11.39 -6.49
C ALA A 28 5.45 10.53 -6.14
N ALA A 29 4.23 11.06 -6.23
CA ALA A 29 2.99 10.34 -5.93
C ALA A 29 2.87 9.02 -6.70
N LYS A 30 3.27 8.99 -7.98
CA LYS A 30 3.29 7.76 -8.79
C LYS A 30 4.34 6.73 -8.31
N LEU A 31 5.47 7.18 -7.77
CA LEU A 31 6.46 6.31 -7.14
C LEU A 31 5.91 5.72 -5.83
N TRP A 32 5.22 6.51 -5.01
CA TRP A 32 4.57 6.01 -3.79
C TRP A 32 3.44 5.03 -4.11
N ALA A 33 2.59 5.34 -5.09
CA ALA A 33 1.51 4.44 -5.51
C ALA A 33 2.04 3.09 -6.05
N ARG A 34 3.23 3.07 -6.67
CA ARG A 34 3.88 1.82 -7.10
C ARG A 34 4.50 1.03 -5.94
N ALA A 35 4.88 1.70 -4.85
CA ALA A 35 5.37 1.04 -3.65
C ALA A 35 4.24 0.40 -2.82
N GLU A 36 2.99 0.83 -3.02
CA GLU A 36 1.81 0.18 -2.41
C GLU A 36 1.43 -1.15 -3.08
N ASP A 37 1.83 -1.34 -4.34
CA ASP A 37 1.69 -2.59 -5.11
C ASP A 37 2.87 -3.56 -4.92
N GLU A 38 3.91 -3.17 -4.18
CA GLU A 38 4.93 -4.11 -3.73
C GLU A 38 4.28 -4.97 -2.64
N PRO A 39 4.16 -6.30 -2.80
CA PRO A 39 3.57 -7.15 -1.77
C PRO A 39 4.41 -6.94 -0.52
N LYS A 40 3.83 -6.22 0.45
CA LYS A 40 4.37 -6.02 1.79
C LYS A 40 4.95 -7.36 2.23
N GLY A 41 6.21 -7.31 2.67
CA GLY A 41 7.09 -8.45 2.91
C GLY A 41 6.39 -9.69 3.47
N GLU A 42 6.96 -10.84 3.12
CA GLU A 42 6.51 -12.19 3.43
C GLU A 42 5.56 -12.25 4.65
N PRO A 43 4.29 -12.68 4.45
CA PRO A 43 3.29 -12.59 5.50
C PRO A 43 3.76 -13.38 6.72
N PHE A 44 3.78 -12.74 7.88
CA PHE A 44 4.26 -13.32 9.13
C PHE A 44 3.64 -14.70 9.37
N THR A 45 4.49 -15.73 9.41
CA THR A 45 4.05 -17.13 9.42
C THR A 45 4.16 -17.76 10.81
N LEU A 46 3.58 -18.95 10.96
CA LEU A 46 3.80 -19.79 12.14
C LEU A 46 5.28 -20.21 12.31
N GLN A 47 6.06 -20.18 11.23
CA GLN A 47 7.48 -20.51 11.25
C GLN A 47 8.27 -19.39 11.92
N ASP A 48 7.98 -18.12 11.59
CA ASP A 48 8.56 -16.95 12.24
C ASP A 48 8.25 -16.92 13.74
N LEU A 49 6.99 -17.23 14.11
CA LEU A 49 6.57 -17.30 15.51
C LEU A 49 7.36 -18.37 16.29
N ARG A 50 7.68 -19.50 15.66
CA ARG A 50 8.47 -20.58 16.26
C ARG A 50 9.94 -20.18 16.41
N GLU A 51 10.48 -19.44 15.44
CA GLU A 51 11.85 -18.92 15.55
C GLU A 51 11.98 -17.90 16.67
N LEU A 52 11.01 -17.00 16.83
CA LEU A 52 10.93 -16.07 17.96
C LEU A 52 10.94 -16.78 19.32
N GLN A 53 10.18 -17.87 19.44
CA GLN A 53 10.17 -18.70 20.65
C GLN A 53 11.53 -19.37 20.89
N LYS A 54 12.15 -19.92 19.84
CA LYS A 54 13.48 -20.54 19.94
C LYS A 54 14.59 -19.54 20.31
N ARG A 55 14.47 -18.30 19.84
CA ARG A 55 15.37 -17.19 20.18
C ARG A 55 15.14 -16.66 21.60
N GLY A 56 14.06 -17.09 22.26
CA GLY A 56 13.70 -16.64 23.61
C GLY A 56 13.15 -15.23 23.67
N GLU A 57 12.71 -14.66 22.53
CA GLU A 57 12.14 -13.31 22.48
C GLU A 57 10.68 -13.28 22.95
N ILE A 58 10.01 -14.44 22.97
CA ILE A 58 8.65 -14.62 23.48
C ILE A 58 8.58 -15.82 24.43
N THR A 59 7.72 -15.71 25.43
CA THR A 59 7.47 -16.82 26.37
C THR A 59 6.57 -17.90 25.73
N PRO A 60 6.55 -19.13 26.27
CA PRO A 60 5.65 -20.18 25.78
C PRO A 60 4.17 -19.80 25.84
N ALA A 61 3.76 -19.02 26.85
CA ALA A 61 2.40 -18.55 27.00
C ALA A 61 2.02 -17.54 25.89
N GLU A 62 2.93 -16.63 25.55
CA GLU A 62 2.75 -15.66 24.47
C GLU A 62 2.70 -16.35 23.09
N PHE A 63 3.54 -17.36 22.89
CA PHE A 63 3.53 -18.17 21.67
C PHE A 63 2.17 -18.84 21.43
N GLU A 64 1.57 -19.43 22.47
CA GLU A 64 0.28 -20.11 22.33
C GLU A 64 -0.87 -19.15 22.01
N ALA A 65 -0.87 -17.97 22.65
CA ALA A 65 -1.83 -16.91 22.36
C ALA A 65 -1.71 -16.40 20.90
N MET A 66 -0.49 -16.13 20.43
CA MET A 66 -0.25 -15.64 19.07
C MET A 66 -0.51 -16.72 18.00
N ARG A 67 -0.16 -17.98 18.29
CA ARG A 67 -0.47 -19.13 17.41
C ARG A 67 -1.98 -19.27 17.18
N GLY A 68 -2.78 -19.12 18.23
CA GLY A 68 -4.24 -19.17 18.14
C GLY A 68 -4.81 -18.09 17.20
N GLN A 69 -4.28 -16.87 17.31
CA GLN A 69 -4.68 -15.74 16.45
C GLN A 69 -4.29 -15.96 15.00
N LEU A 70 -3.06 -16.42 14.73
CA LEU A 70 -2.59 -16.73 13.37
C LEU A 70 -3.45 -17.82 12.70
N LEU A 71 -3.77 -18.89 13.43
CA LEU A 71 -4.64 -19.95 12.93
C LEU A 71 -6.07 -19.46 12.66
N ALA A 72 -6.60 -18.56 13.47
CA ALA A 72 -7.92 -17.97 13.26
C ALA A 72 -7.94 -17.06 12.02
N MET A 73 -6.90 -16.24 11.85
CA MET A 73 -6.75 -15.35 10.69
C MET A 73 -6.61 -16.15 9.39
N HIS A 74 -5.87 -17.26 9.39
CA HIS A 74 -5.75 -18.14 8.23
C HIS A 74 -7.10 -18.78 7.85
N ARG A 75 -7.94 -19.16 8.84
CA ARG A 75 -9.28 -19.69 8.56
C ARG A 75 -10.22 -18.63 7.97
N GLN A 76 -10.11 -17.36 8.39
CA GLN A 76 -10.93 -16.27 7.85
C GLN A 76 -10.45 -15.80 6.47
N GLY A 77 -9.13 -15.75 6.25
CA GLY A 77 -8.53 -15.36 4.96
C GLY A 77 -8.76 -16.39 3.84
N SER A 78 -9.06 -17.64 4.17
CA SER A 78 -9.41 -18.69 3.20
C SER A 78 -10.88 -18.70 2.76
N ARG A 79 -11.70 -17.70 3.14
CA ARG A 79 -13.02 -17.53 2.52
C ARG A 79 -12.81 -16.78 1.20
N PRO A 80 -12.87 -17.42 0.01
CA PRO A 80 -12.78 -16.70 -1.23
C PRO A 80 -13.95 -15.72 -1.26
N ALA A 81 -13.65 -14.42 -1.38
CA ALA A 81 -14.61 -13.40 -1.77
C ALA A 81 -14.95 -13.60 -3.27
N GLY A 82 -15.52 -14.77 -3.60
CA GLY A 82 -15.84 -15.23 -4.95
C GLY A 82 -17.30 -15.67 -5.06
N SER A 83 -18.18 -15.10 -4.25
CA SER A 83 -19.64 -15.27 -4.37
C SER A 83 -20.28 -13.92 -4.67
N ALA A 84 -19.96 -13.35 -5.84
CA ALA A 84 -20.69 -12.22 -6.41
C ALA A 84 -20.35 -12.04 -7.90
N THR A 85 -20.63 -13.04 -8.74
CA THR A 85 -20.73 -12.82 -10.19
C THR A 85 -21.82 -13.73 -10.76
N GLY A 86 -22.94 -13.10 -11.11
CA GLY A 86 -23.81 -13.53 -12.22
C GLY A 86 -24.59 -14.83 -12.05
N GLY A 87 -25.55 -14.87 -11.13
CA GLY A 87 -26.72 -15.73 -11.28
C GLY A 87 -27.86 -14.87 -11.81
N GLU A 88 -28.07 -14.90 -13.12
CA GLU A 88 -29.26 -14.37 -13.80
C GLU A 88 -30.54 -14.77 -13.04
N PRO A 89 -31.44 -13.84 -12.68
CA PRO A 89 -32.81 -14.20 -12.36
C PRO A 89 -33.51 -14.59 -13.66
N GLU A 90 -33.58 -15.90 -13.91
CA GLU A 90 -34.51 -16.52 -14.86
C GLU A 90 -35.92 -16.00 -14.53
N SER A 91 -36.42 -15.12 -15.39
CA SER A 91 -37.76 -14.56 -15.28
C SER A 91 -38.73 -15.57 -15.91
N GLN A 92 -39.42 -16.33 -15.07
CA GLN A 92 -40.66 -17.03 -15.44
C GLN A 92 -41.85 -16.09 -15.32
#